data_AF-A0A2H1WVH3-F1
#
_entry.id   AF-A0A2H1WVH3-F1
#
_cell.length_a   1.000
_cell.length_b   1.000
_cell.length_c   1.000
_cell.angle_alpha   90.00
_cell.angle_beta   90.00
_cell.angle_gamma   90.00
#
_symmetry.space_group_name_H-M   'P 1'
#
loop_
_entity.id
_entity.type
_entity.pdbx_description
1 polymer ?
#
loop_
_entity_poly.entity_id
_entity_poly.type
_entity_poly.pdbx_seq_one_letter_code
_entity_poly.pdbx_strand_id
1 'polypeptide(L)'
;LVRYCNFRDQNPHLWRDIDWFGLTKLGHVFEGVLFDRPDVGRLIICRLGQWDPDDYPVDDLIRGCLLLLEIGIMQPKLQVLGGTALLDCEGLTMKHMRQFSPAIALQAMNVMGFAFPLHQRGVHVVNCSRVFETLFHFFKRLAPVDDLWKRVRFHGNDLSSLHKYIPPDCLPKRYGGHRQEVSLEKWLTKIKQYKNKDFDNDMRTLGYAVD
;
A
#
# COMPACT_ATOMS: atom_id res chain seq x y z
N LEU A 1 -11.81 -14.54 2.50
CA LEU A 1 -12.27 -14.66 1.09
C LEU A 1 -13.54 -13.86 0.82
N VAL A 2 -14.67 -14.11 1.51
CA VAL A 2 -15.95 -13.38 1.27
C VAL A 2 -15.80 -11.85 1.28
N ARG A 3 -15.11 -11.29 2.30
CA ARG A 3 -14.89 -9.82 2.38
C ARG A 3 -14.13 -9.27 1.16
N TYR A 4 -13.13 -10.00 0.68
CA TYR A 4 -12.35 -9.62 -0.49
C TYR A 4 -13.19 -9.66 -1.77
N CYS A 5 -13.98 -10.72 -1.99
CA CYS A 5 -14.89 -10.79 -3.13
C CYS A 5 -15.90 -9.64 -3.10
N ASN A 6 -16.55 -9.41 -1.96
CA ASN A 6 -17.50 -8.30 -1.79
C ASN A 6 -16.84 -6.94 -2.06
N PHE A 7 -15.62 -6.72 -1.55
CA PHE A 7 -14.86 -5.49 -1.81
C PHE A 7 -14.62 -5.29 -3.32
N ARG A 8 -14.23 -6.36 -4.03
CA ARG A 8 -13.98 -6.30 -5.48
C ARG A 8 -15.26 -6.04 -6.28
N ASP A 9 -16.35 -6.70 -5.91
CA ASP A 9 -17.66 -6.52 -6.56
C ASP A 9 -18.19 -5.10 -6.38
N GLN A 10 -17.98 -4.50 -5.21
CA GLN A 10 -18.40 -3.14 -4.89
C GLN A 10 -17.50 -2.07 -5.50
N ASN A 11 -16.25 -2.39 -5.85
CA ASN A 11 -15.26 -1.42 -6.31
C ASN A 11 -14.55 -1.85 -7.61
N PRO A 12 -15.30 -2.14 -8.71
CA PRO A 12 -14.70 -2.61 -9.96
C PRO A 12 -13.75 -1.59 -10.59
N HIS A 13 -13.98 -0.28 -10.36
CA HIS A 13 -13.13 0.82 -10.83
C HIS A 13 -11.67 0.75 -10.32
N LEU A 14 -11.38 -0.06 -9.30
CA LEU A 14 -10.04 -0.21 -8.73
C LEU A 14 -9.19 -1.29 -9.41
N TRP A 15 -9.73 -2.10 -10.32
CA TRP A 15 -9.00 -3.23 -10.90
C TRP A 15 -9.45 -3.63 -12.29
N ARG A 16 -10.75 -3.50 -12.61
CA ARG A 16 -11.32 -3.98 -13.86
C ARG A 16 -10.81 -3.15 -15.04
N ASP A 17 -10.27 -3.84 -16.04
CA ASP A 17 -9.73 -3.27 -17.28
C ASP A 17 -8.61 -2.23 -17.04
N ILE A 18 -8.01 -2.23 -15.85
CA ILE A 18 -6.85 -1.40 -15.55
C ILE A 18 -5.61 -2.08 -16.13
N ASP A 19 -4.85 -1.35 -16.95
CA ASP A 19 -3.51 -1.79 -17.35
C ASP A 19 -2.60 -1.77 -16.11
N TRP A 20 -2.21 -2.96 -15.67
CA TRP A 20 -1.36 -3.12 -14.51
C TRP A 20 0.01 -2.47 -14.71
N PHE A 21 0.52 -2.42 -15.94
CA PHE A 21 1.81 -1.81 -16.23
C PHE A 21 1.73 -0.29 -16.28
N GLY A 22 0.59 0.28 -16.68
CA GLY A 22 0.32 1.72 -16.63
C GLY A 22 0.42 2.32 -15.22
N LEU A 23 0.28 1.51 -14.16
CA LEU A 23 0.51 1.95 -12.78
C LEU A 23 1.99 2.22 -12.43
N THR A 24 2.92 1.97 -13.36
CA THR A 24 4.32 2.45 -13.27
C THR A 24 4.43 3.95 -13.04
N LYS A 25 3.43 4.74 -13.46
CA LYS A 25 3.34 6.19 -13.17
C LYS A 25 3.41 6.53 -11.67
N LEU A 26 3.05 5.59 -10.79
CA LEU A 26 3.12 5.74 -9.34
C LEU A 26 4.49 5.37 -8.75
N GLY A 27 5.53 5.21 -9.59
CA GLY A 27 6.88 4.83 -9.18
C GLY A 27 7.53 5.74 -8.14
N HIS A 28 7.18 7.02 -8.14
CA HIS A 28 7.66 7.99 -7.14
C HIS A 28 6.81 7.99 -5.86
N VAL A 29 5.64 7.35 -5.87
CA VAL A 29 4.73 7.29 -4.72
C VAL A 29 4.95 6.00 -3.92
N PHE A 30 5.05 4.87 -4.63
CA PHE A 30 5.22 3.56 -4.02
C PHE A 30 6.67 3.06 -4.14
N GLU A 31 7.20 2.61 -3.01
CA GLU A 31 8.48 1.94 -2.92
C GLU A 31 8.31 0.60 -2.19
N GLY A 32 9.30 -0.27 -2.36
CA GLY A 32 9.48 -1.42 -1.50
C GLY A 32 8.87 -2.69 -2.07
N VAL A 33 9.69 -3.43 -2.80
CA VAL A 33 9.49 -4.87 -2.98
C VAL A 33 10.83 -5.55 -3.19
N LEU A 34 11.66 -5.74 -2.15
CA LEU A 34 12.82 -6.66 -2.25
C LEU A 34 13.24 -7.33 -0.94
N PHE A 35 12.81 -6.87 0.24
CA PHE A 35 13.22 -7.49 1.50
C PHE A 35 12.02 -8.06 2.26
N ASP A 36 11.90 -9.38 2.25
CA ASP A 36 10.96 -10.09 3.13
C ASP A 36 11.71 -10.55 4.37
N ARG A 37 11.22 -10.16 5.55
CA ARG A 37 11.78 -10.60 6.85
C ARG A 37 10.76 -11.45 7.61
N PRO A 38 11.15 -12.53 8.31
CA PRO A 38 10.20 -13.41 9.00
C PRO A 38 9.27 -12.77 10.02
N ASP A 39 9.61 -11.61 10.58
CA ASP A 39 8.85 -10.82 11.58
C ASP A 39 8.21 -9.54 11.00
N VAL A 40 8.76 -8.94 9.93
CA VAL A 40 8.19 -7.75 9.25
C VAL A 40 7.32 -8.11 8.04
N GLY A 41 7.63 -9.22 7.37
CA GLY A 41 7.01 -9.61 6.11
C GLY A 41 7.62 -8.80 4.97
N ARG A 42 6.87 -8.63 3.88
CA ARG A 42 7.22 -7.67 2.85
C ARG A 42 6.85 -6.25 3.28
N LEU A 43 7.80 -5.33 3.19
CA LEU A 43 7.54 -3.92 3.43
C LEU A 43 7.12 -3.21 2.15
N ILE A 44 5.92 -2.60 2.17
CA ILE A 44 5.43 -1.68 1.13
C ILE A 44 5.43 -0.27 1.73
N ILE A 45 6.03 0.69 1.03
CA ILE A 45 6.12 2.08 1.45
C ILE A 45 5.30 2.93 0.48
N CYS A 46 4.45 3.80 1.01
CA CYS A 46 3.68 4.77 0.23
C CYS A 46 3.99 6.19 0.74
N ARG A 47 4.58 7.02 -0.12
CA ARG A 47 4.95 8.41 0.17
C ARG A 47 3.84 9.32 -0.32
N LEU A 48 2.86 9.57 0.54
CA LEU A 48 1.60 10.23 0.17
C LEU A 48 1.81 11.65 -0.35
N GLY A 49 2.75 12.42 0.19
CA GLY A 49 3.02 13.78 -0.27
C GLY A 49 3.80 13.88 -1.58
N GLN A 50 4.19 12.74 -2.17
CA GLN A 50 4.83 12.71 -3.50
C GLN A 50 3.80 12.53 -4.62
N TRP A 51 2.57 12.14 -4.30
CA TRP A 51 1.49 12.03 -5.28
C TRP A 51 0.90 13.42 -5.56
N ASP A 52 0.69 13.79 -6.82
CA ASP A 52 -0.06 15.00 -7.18
C ASP A 52 -1.53 14.65 -7.53
N PRO A 53 -2.52 15.17 -6.77
CA PRO A 53 -3.94 14.99 -7.06
C PRO A 53 -4.44 15.55 -8.40
N ASP A 54 -3.70 16.48 -9.03
CA ASP A 54 -4.06 17.05 -10.32
C ASP A 54 -3.60 16.17 -11.49
N ASP A 55 -2.54 15.36 -11.29
CA ASP A 55 -2.03 14.44 -12.31
C ASP A 55 -2.89 13.18 -12.39
N TYR A 56 -3.20 12.58 -11.25
CA TYR A 56 -4.03 11.36 -11.18
C TYR A 56 -4.89 11.30 -9.91
N PRO A 57 -6.08 10.67 -9.96
CA PRO A 57 -7.01 10.64 -8.85
C PRO A 57 -6.50 9.77 -7.68
N VAL A 58 -7.04 10.01 -6.48
CA VAL A 58 -6.70 9.25 -5.27
C VAL A 58 -6.94 7.75 -5.41
N ASP A 59 -7.90 7.35 -6.26
CA ASP A 59 -8.16 5.96 -6.62
C ASP A 59 -6.91 5.25 -7.14
N ASP A 60 -6.00 5.95 -7.83
CA ASP A 60 -4.75 5.36 -8.31
C ASP A 60 -3.85 4.91 -7.16
N LEU A 61 -3.89 5.58 -6.01
CA LEU A 61 -3.17 5.11 -4.82
C LEU A 61 -3.72 3.76 -4.34
N ILE A 62 -5.04 3.61 -4.37
CA ILE A 62 -5.69 2.36 -4.00
C ILE A 62 -5.40 1.27 -5.04
N ARG A 63 -5.46 1.59 -6.34
CA ARG A 63 -5.11 0.69 -7.45
C ARG A 63 -3.66 0.20 -7.32
N GLY A 64 -2.71 1.10 -7.08
CA GLY A 64 -1.30 0.76 -6.90
C GLY A 64 -1.06 -0.16 -5.70
N CYS A 65 -1.69 0.15 -4.57
CA CYS A 65 -1.62 -0.69 -3.37
C CYS A 65 -2.24 -2.07 -3.61
N LEU A 66 -3.43 -2.13 -4.24
CA LEU A 66 -4.11 -3.38 -4.57
C LEU A 66 -3.25 -4.22 -5.52
N LEU A 67 -2.69 -3.63 -6.58
CA LEU A 67 -1.81 -4.34 -7.52
C LEU A 67 -0.59 -4.96 -6.83
N LEU A 68 0.08 -4.19 -5.97
CA LEU A 68 1.22 -4.66 -5.18
C LEU A 68 0.86 -5.90 -4.34
N LEU A 69 -0.32 -5.88 -3.73
CA LEU A 69 -0.83 -6.96 -2.89
C LEU A 69 -1.25 -8.19 -3.72
N GLU A 70 -1.93 -7.99 -4.85
CA GLU A 70 -2.36 -9.06 -5.77
C GLU A 70 -1.17 -9.82 -6.36
N ILE A 71 -0.18 -9.10 -6.90
CA ILE A 71 1.05 -9.74 -7.40
C ILE A 71 1.86 -10.32 -6.23
N GLY A 72 1.84 -9.67 -5.07
CA GLY A 72 2.52 -10.15 -3.87
C GLY A 72 2.00 -11.51 -3.41
N ILE A 73 0.69 -11.68 -3.30
CA ILE A 73 0.07 -12.89 -2.76
C ILE A 73 0.22 -14.11 -3.69
N MET A 74 0.51 -13.90 -4.99
CA MET A 74 0.88 -14.98 -5.91
C MET A 74 2.16 -15.71 -5.48
N GLN A 75 3.00 -15.09 -4.64
CA GLN A 75 4.22 -15.70 -4.11
C GLN A 75 3.89 -16.51 -2.84
N PRO A 76 4.06 -17.85 -2.82
CA PRO A 76 3.70 -18.67 -1.66
C PRO A 76 4.37 -18.22 -0.35
N LYS A 77 5.61 -17.72 -0.45
CA LYS A 77 6.35 -17.14 0.67
C LYS A 77 5.58 -16.00 1.34
N LEU A 78 4.92 -15.13 0.58
CA LEU A 78 4.16 -14.01 1.14
C LEU A 78 2.82 -14.41 1.72
N GLN A 79 2.23 -15.53 1.28
CA GLN A 79 1.04 -16.07 1.92
C GLN A 79 1.32 -16.46 3.38
N VAL A 80 2.56 -16.85 3.69
CA VAL A 80 3.04 -17.17 5.05
C VAL A 80 3.57 -15.94 5.77
N LEU A 81 4.46 -15.17 5.13
CA LEU A 81 5.13 -14.04 5.76
C LEU A 81 4.25 -12.80 5.89
N GLY A 82 3.26 -12.64 5.01
CA GLY A 82 2.44 -11.44 4.97
C GLY A 82 3.23 -10.17 4.63
N GLY A 83 2.70 -9.03 5.07
CA GLY A 83 3.29 -7.73 4.77
C GLY A 83 3.05 -6.67 5.85
N THR A 84 3.88 -5.63 5.78
CA THR A 84 3.78 -4.41 6.59
C THR A 84 3.72 -3.21 5.65
N ALA A 85 2.82 -2.26 5.95
CA ALA A 85 2.73 -1.00 5.23
C ALA A 85 3.39 0.13 6.02
N LEU A 86 4.15 0.99 5.35
CA LEU A 86 4.67 2.24 5.87
C LEU A 86 4.10 3.40 5.04
N LEU A 87 3.30 4.25 5.66
CA LEU A 87 2.76 5.47 5.07
C LEU A 87 3.62 6.65 5.53
N ASP A 88 4.29 7.29 4.58
CA ASP A 88 5.01 8.52 4.81
C ASP A 88 4.14 9.71 4.41
N CYS A 89 3.84 10.54 5.40
CA CYS A 89 3.00 11.73 5.28
C CYS A 89 3.80 13.01 5.02
N GLU A 90 5.13 12.93 4.85
CA GLU A 90 5.95 14.08 4.48
C GLU A 90 5.46 14.67 3.16
N GLY A 91 5.31 16.01 3.12
CA GLY A 91 4.78 16.72 1.95
C GLY A 91 3.25 16.70 1.81
N LEU A 92 2.50 16.10 2.75
CA LEU A 92 1.03 16.21 2.71
C LEU A 92 0.59 17.68 2.86
N THR A 93 -0.44 18.02 2.08
CA THR A 93 -1.00 19.38 1.99
C THR A 93 -2.51 19.28 2.07
N MET A 94 -3.20 20.42 2.24
CA MET A 94 -4.65 20.44 2.20
C MET A 94 -5.24 20.00 0.85
N LYS A 95 -4.48 20.12 -0.25
CA LYS A 95 -4.87 19.61 -1.57
C LYS A 95 -5.02 18.09 -1.52
N HIS A 96 -4.03 17.39 -0.96
CA HIS A 96 -4.09 15.94 -0.73
C HIS A 96 -5.26 15.58 0.20
N MET A 97 -5.40 16.31 1.32
CA MET A 97 -6.41 15.96 2.33
C MET A 97 -7.85 16.04 1.84
N ARG A 98 -8.15 16.96 0.93
CA ARG A 98 -9.50 17.10 0.35
C ARG A 98 -9.93 15.89 -0.47
N GLN A 99 -8.99 15.06 -0.93
CA GLN A 99 -9.27 13.84 -1.68
C GLN A 99 -9.61 12.65 -0.78
N PHE A 100 -9.23 12.69 0.50
CA PHE A 100 -9.56 11.63 1.45
C PHE A 100 -11.01 11.76 1.92
N SER A 101 -11.92 11.09 1.23
CA SER A 101 -13.30 10.91 1.66
C SER A 101 -13.45 9.67 2.55
N PRO A 102 -14.57 9.52 3.30
CA PRO A 102 -14.86 8.28 4.03
C PRO A 102 -14.87 7.03 3.14
N ALA A 103 -15.28 7.16 1.87
CA ALA A 103 -15.26 6.06 0.90
C ALA A 103 -13.82 5.62 0.59
N ILE A 104 -12.92 6.57 0.31
CA ILE A 104 -11.50 6.30 0.09
C ILE A 104 -10.85 5.69 1.34
N ALA A 105 -11.17 6.20 2.53
CA ALA A 105 -10.67 5.64 3.79
C ALA A 105 -11.11 4.19 3.96
N LEU A 106 -12.36 3.86 3.65
CA LEU A 106 -12.87 2.50 3.71
C LEU A 106 -12.17 1.60 2.67
N GLN A 107 -11.96 2.07 1.44
CA GLN A 107 -11.21 1.33 0.42
C GLN A 107 -9.76 1.06 0.87
N ALA A 108 -9.08 2.07 1.40
CA ALA A 108 -7.73 1.95 1.96
C ALA A 108 -7.67 0.91 3.08
N MET A 109 -8.64 0.91 3.98
CA MET A 109 -8.74 -0.08 5.06
C MET A 109 -8.95 -1.52 4.53
N ASN A 110 -9.77 -1.68 3.49
CA ASN A 110 -10.01 -2.97 2.85
C ASN A 110 -8.71 -3.55 2.28
N VAL A 111 -7.91 -2.74 1.58
CA VAL A 111 -6.62 -3.18 1.02
C VAL A 111 -5.54 -3.34 2.09
N MET A 112 -5.55 -2.54 3.18
CA MET A 112 -4.59 -2.63 4.28
C MET A 112 -4.83 -3.78 5.26
N GLY A 113 -5.73 -4.72 4.95
CA GLY A 113 -5.86 -5.98 5.70
C GLY A 113 -7.22 -6.24 6.34
N PHE A 114 -8.25 -5.43 6.09
CA PHE A 114 -9.61 -5.78 6.53
C PHE A 114 -10.28 -6.81 5.61
N ALA A 115 -10.14 -6.64 4.29
CA ALA A 115 -10.71 -7.53 3.30
C ALA A 115 -9.65 -8.36 2.58
N PHE A 116 -8.53 -7.74 2.19
CA PHE A 116 -7.49 -8.40 1.41
C PHE A 116 -6.93 -9.65 2.14
N PRO A 117 -6.82 -10.82 1.47
CA PRO A 117 -6.51 -12.09 2.11
C PRO A 117 -5.00 -12.30 2.38
N LEU A 118 -4.29 -11.23 2.76
CA LEU A 118 -2.88 -11.30 3.14
C LEU A 118 -2.74 -11.10 4.65
N HIS A 119 -1.77 -11.76 5.26
CA HIS A 119 -1.45 -11.54 6.66
C HIS A 119 -0.84 -10.14 6.88
N GLN A 120 -1.68 -9.17 7.25
CA GLN A 120 -1.21 -7.83 7.58
C GLN A 120 -0.54 -7.80 8.96
N ARG A 121 0.75 -7.49 9.03
CA ARG A 121 1.50 -7.42 10.27
C ARG A 121 1.40 -6.07 10.97
N GLY A 122 1.36 -4.99 10.20
CA GLY A 122 1.25 -3.64 10.74
C GLY A 122 1.03 -2.60 9.65
N VAL A 123 0.51 -1.44 10.05
CA VAL A 123 0.46 -0.22 9.25
C VAL A 123 1.10 0.87 10.09
N HIS A 124 2.18 1.44 9.60
CA HIS A 124 2.98 2.45 10.30
C HIS A 124 2.85 3.77 9.57
N VAL A 125 2.60 4.85 10.31
CA VAL A 125 2.46 6.20 9.76
C VAL A 125 3.54 7.10 10.35
N VAL A 126 4.35 7.71 9.49
CA VAL A 126 5.47 8.59 9.85
C VAL A 126 5.30 9.97 9.20
N ASN A 127 6.02 10.96 9.72
CA ASN A 127 6.06 12.34 9.22
C ASN A 127 4.66 12.98 9.08
N CYS A 128 3.72 12.56 9.92
CA CYS A 128 2.35 13.04 9.90
C CYS A 128 2.18 14.18 10.91
N SER A 129 1.68 15.32 10.44
CA SER A 129 1.38 16.45 11.32
C SER A 129 0.23 16.11 12.27
N ARG A 130 0.19 16.74 13.45
CA ARG A 130 -0.90 16.57 14.43
C ARG A 130 -2.29 16.82 13.84
N VAL A 131 -2.39 17.76 12.89
CA VAL A 131 -3.65 18.08 12.19
C VAL A 131 -4.11 16.88 11.36
N PHE A 132 -3.19 16.28 10.60
CA PHE A 132 -3.53 15.13 9.77
C PHE A 132 -3.77 13.87 10.60
N GLU A 133 -3.01 13.63 11.67
CA GLU A 133 -3.27 12.53 12.61
C GLU A 133 -4.68 12.63 13.23
N THR A 134 -5.12 13.83 13.59
CA THR A 134 -6.48 14.06 14.10
C THR A 134 -7.55 13.68 13.07
N LEU A 135 -7.33 14.00 11.79
CA LEU A 135 -8.23 13.61 10.70
C LEU A 135 -8.25 12.09 10.49
N PHE A 136 -7.11 11.39 10.58
CA PHE A 136 -7.08 9.93 10.57
C PHE A 136 -7.91 9.32 11.71
N HIS A 137 -7.81 9.87 12.92
CA HIS A 137 -8.63 9.46 14.06
C HIS A 137 -10.12 9.75 13.87
N PHE A 138 -10.48 10.78 13.12
CA PHE A 138 -11.87 11.03 12.73
C PHE A 138 -12.37 9.96 11.76
N PHE A 139 -11.61 9.62 10.71
CA PHE A 139 -11.99 8.53 9.78
C PHE A 139 -12.14 7.18 10.49
N LYS A 140 -11.30 6.89 11.49
CA LYS A 140 -11.45 5.71 12.36
C LYS A 140 -12.83 5.60 13.01
N ARG A 141 -13.41 6.72 13.46
CA ARG A 141 -14.74 6.72 14.10
C ARG A 141 -15.87 6.41 13.10
N LEU A 142 -15.68 6.79 11.84
CA LEU A 142 -16.67 6.57 10.78
C LEU A 142 -16.58 5.16 10.17
N ALA A 143 -15.41 4.52 10.24
CA ALA A 143 -15.19 3.15 9.82
C ALA A 143 -14.66 2.30 10.99
N PRO A 144 -15.53 1.92 11.95
CA PRO A 144 -15.15 1.18 13.14
C PRO A 144 -14.84 -0.28 12.78
N VAL A 145 -13.61 -0.49 12.30
CA VAL A 145 -13.01 -1.80 12.09
C VAL A 145 -11.91 -1.97 13.13
N ASP A 146 -12.33 -2.20 14.36
CA ASP A 146 -11.46 -2.11 15.55
C ASP A 146 -10.21 -2.99 15.44
N ASP A 147 -10.32 -4.17 14.85
CA ASP A 147 -9.20 -5.10 14.71
C ASP A 147 -8.14 -4.61 13.71
N LEU A 148 -8.52 -3.86 12.69
CA LEU A 148 -7.57 -3.26 11.75
C LEU A 148 -6.84 -2.09 12.43
N TRP A 149 -7.59 -1.22 13.11
CA TRP A 149 -7.03 -0.05 13.78
C TRP A 149 -6.06 -0.39 14.92
N LYS A 150 -6.18 -1.57 15.54
CA LYS A 150 -5.18 -2.08 16.50
C LYS A 150 -3.79 -2.30 15.88
N ARG A 151 -3.72 -2.46 14.55
CA ARG A 151 -2.48 -2.69 13.79
C ARG A 151 -1.92 -1.39 13.18
N VAL A 152 -2.65 -0.28 13.27
CA VAL A 152 -2.22 1.04 12.79
C VAL A 152 -1.47 1.75 13.91
N ARG A 153 -0.27 2.27 13.62
CA ARG A 153 0.58 2.98 14.58
C ARG A 153 1.05 4.30 13.98
N PHE A 154 0.84 5.38 14.72
CA PHE A 154 1.36 6.70 14.37
C PHE A 154 2.66 6.95 15.14
N HIS A 155 3.70 7.35 14.42
CA HIS A 155 5.02 7.62 14.97
C HIS A 155 5.38 9.10 14.97
N GLY A 156 4.57 9.95 14.31
CA GLY A 156 4.93 11.35 14.08
C GLY A 156 6.30 11.44 13.41
N ASN A 157 7.19 12.26 13.98
CA ASN A 157 8.57 12.42 13.52
C ASN A 157 9.58 11.54 14.32
N ASP A 158 9.11 10.67 15.21
CA ASP A 158 9.98 9.82 16.05
C ASP A 158 10.30 8.49 15.34
N LEU A 159 11.43 8.45 14.63
CA LEU A 159 11.92 7.22 13.99
C LEU A 159 12.31 6.14 15.01
N SER A 160 12.67 6.49 16.24
CA SER A 160 12.94 5.49 17.29
C SER A 160 11.69 4.69 17.63
N SER A 161 10.52 5.33 17.59
CA SER A 161 9.22 4.66 17.73
C SER A 161 8.94 3.71 16.57
N LEU A 162 9.28 4.08 15.33
CA LEU A 162 9.17 3.19 14.16
C LEU A 162 10.09 1.97 14.30
N HIS A 163 11.34 2.18 14.72
CA HIS A 163 12.37 1.13 14.80
C HIS A 163 12.07 0.05 15.84
N LYS A 164 11.15 0.29 16.79
CA LYS A 164 10.62 -0.75 17.69
C LYS A 164 9.84 -1.85 16.96
N TYR A 165 9.33 -1.56 15.77
CA TYR A 165 8.50 -2.47 14.98
C TYR A 165 9.14 -2.86 13.65
N ILE A 166 9.80 -1.92 12.99
CA ILE A 166 10.48 -2.15 11.72
C ILE A 166 11.98 -1.88 11.89
N PRO A 167 12.81 -2.92 11.90
CA PRO A 167 14.25 -2.77 12.10
C PRO A 167 14.90 -1.94 10.98
N PRO A 168 15.92 -1.11 11.31
CA PRO A 168 16.61 -0.26 10.34
C PRO A 168 17.12 -1.00 9.10
N ASP A 169 17.51 -2.28 9.24
CA ASP A 169 17.98 -3.10 8.13
C ASP A 169 16.91 -3.41 7.07
N CYS A 170 15.64 -3.14 7.35
CA CYS A 170 14.54 -3.25 6.38
C CYS A 170 14.26 -1.92 5.66
N LEU A 171 14.77 -0.81 6.18
CA LEU A 171 14.35 0.53 5.80
C LEU A 171 15.37 1.21 4.87
N PRO A 172 14.89 2.07 3.95
CA PRO A 172 15.76 3.02 3.27
C PRO A 172 16.44 4.01 4.22
N LYS A 173 17.52 4.65 3.74
CA LYS A 173 18.29 5.66 4.50
C LYS A 173 17.43 6.79 5.06
N ARG A 174 16.39 7.21 4.33
CA ARG A 174 15.47 8.28 4.73
C ARG A 174 14.72 8.00 6.04
N TYR A 175 14.54 6.72 6.41
CA TYR A 175 13.93 6.32 7.68
C TYR A 175 14.97 5.75 8.66
N GLY A 176 16.24 6.13 8.53
CA GLY A 176 17.32 5.70 9.42
C GLY A 176 17.86 4.29 9.15
N GLY A 177 17.56 3.72 7.98
CA GLY A 177 18.04 2.40 7.58
C GLY A 177 19.21 2.43 6.59
N HIS A 178 19.44 1.29 5.93
CA HIS A 178 20.58 1.10 5.02
C HIS A 178 20.20 0.52 3.65
N ARG A 179 18.92 0.19 3.43
CA ARG A 179 18.47 -0.42 2.16
C ARG A 179 18.41 0.59 1.04
N GLN A 180 18.61 0.09 -0.19
CA GLN A 180 18.28 0.84 -1.39
C GLN A 180 16.77 0.77 -1.63
N GLU A 181 16.19 1.90 -1.97
CA GLU A 181 14.82 2.00 -2.44
C GLU A 181 14.63 1.28 -3.79
N VAL A 182 13.44 0.72 -3.96
CA VAL A 182 13.00 0.10 -5.20
C VAL A 182 11.64 0.70 -5.50
N SER A 183 11.56 1.56 -6.51
CA SER A 183 10.31 2.13 -6.96
C SER A 183 9.37 1.05 -7.51
N LEU A 184 8.07 1.31 -7.42
CA LEU A 184 7.06 0.49 -8.07
C LEU A 184 7.35 0.37 -9.58
N GLU A 185 7.77 1.46 -10.23
CA GLU A 185 8.15 1.46 -11.64
C GLU A 185 9.24 0.43 -11.94
N LYS A 186 10.34 0.43 -11.17
CA LYS A 186 11.45 -0.51 -11.35
C LYS A 186 11.00 -1.95 -11.11
N TRP A 187 10.15 -2.16 -10.13
CA TRP A 187 9.60 -3.48 -9.82
C TRP A 187 8.68 -4.01 -10.93
N LEU A 188 7.71 -3.22 -11.38
CA LEU A 188 6.80 -3.58 -12.49
C LEU A 188 7.56 -3.77 -13.80
N THR A 189 8.60 -2.98 -14.06
CA THR A 189 9.49 -3.16 -15.23
C THR A 189 10.17 -4.52 -15.19
N LYS A 190 10.65 -4.96 -14.02
CA LYS A 190 11.24 -6.29 -13.85
C LYS A 190 10.20 -7.40 -14.02
N ILE A 191 8.98 -7.22 -13.52
CA ILE A 191 7.90 -8.17 -13.76
C ILE A 191 7.59 -8.25 -15.25
N LYS A 192 7.41 -7.12 -15.95
CA LYS A 192 7.16 -7.10 -17.40
C LYS A 192 8.26 -7.80 -18.19
N GLN A 193 9.52 -7.63 -17.77
CA GLN A 193 10.67 -8.26 -18.40
C GLN A 193 10.66 -9.79 -18.26
N TYR A 194 10.19 -10.33 -17.14
CA TYR A 194 10.31 -11.75 -16.79
C TYR A 194 8.97 -12.50 -16.68
N LYS A 195 7.84 -11.84 -16.96
CA LYS A 195 6.51 -12.46 -16.90
C LYS A 195 6.42 -13.64 -17.88
N ASN A 196 5.67 -14.66 -17.49
CA ASN A 196 5.31 -15.78 -18.34
C ASN A 196 3.82 -15.71 -18.69
N LYS A 197 3.34 -16.68 -19.49
CA LYS A 197 1.92 -16.76 -19.86
C LYS A 197 1.00 -16.98 -18.66
N ASP A 198 1.48 -17.67 -17.63
CA ASP A 198 0.69 -17.93 -16.42
C ASP A 198 0.41 -16.64 -15.66
N PHE A 199 1.41 -15.77 -15.51
CA PHE A 199 1.22 -14.44 -14.93
C PHE A 199 0.16 -13.64 -15.71
N ASP A 200 0.22 -13.66 -17.04
CA ASP A 200 -0.77 -12.96 -17.87
C ASP A 200 -2.19 -13.52 -17.68
N ASN A 201 -2.32 -14.84 -17.53
CA ASN A 201 -3.60 -15.48 -17.25
C ASN A 201 -4.12 -15.16 -15.85
N ASP A 202 -3.25 -15.12 -14.85
CA ASP A 202 -3.58 -14.75 -13.48
C ASP A 202 -4.07 -13.29 -13.43
N MET A 203 -3.36 -12.37 -14.09
CA MET A 203 -3.75 -10.96 -14.17
C MET A 203 -5.10 -10.77 -14.89
N ARG A 204 -5.35 -11.50 -15.98
CA ARG A 204 -6.68 -11.50 -16.65
C ARG A 204 -7.78 -12.09 -15.78
N THR A 205 -7.48 -13.14 -15.02
CA THR A 205 -8.43 -13.75 -14.07
C THR A 205 -8.78 -12.78 -12.95
N LEU A 206 -7.80 -11.98 -12.51
CA LEU A 206 -7.99 -10.83 -11.63
C LEU A 206 -8.59 -9.61 -12.35
N GLY A 207 -8.94 -9.70 -13.63
CA GLY A 207 -9.62 -8.66 -14.39
C GLY A 207 -8.79 -7.44 -14.78
N TYR A 208 -7.46 -7.51 -14.65
CA TYR A 208 -6.57 -6.48 -15.19
C TYR A 208 -6.41 -6.64 -16.71
N ALA A 209 -6.22 -5.52 -17.40
CA ALA A 209 -5.84 -5.53 -18.80
C ALA A 209 -4.38 -6.00 -18.93
N VAL A 210 -4.11 -6.85 -19.92
CA VAL A 210 -2.79 -7.41 -20.19
C VAL A 210 -2.48 -7.28 -21.67
N ASP A 211 -1.48 -6.47 -21.98
CA ASP A 211 -0.85 -6.37 -23.30
C ASP A 211 0.29 -7.39 -23.48
#